data_AF-A0AAP7CCP5-F1
#
_entry.id   AF-A0AAP7CCP5-F1
#
_cell.length_a   1.000
_cell.length_b   1.000
_cell.length_c   1.000
_cell.angle_alpha   90.00
_cell.angle_beta   90.00
_cell.angle_gamma   90.00
#
_symmetry.space_group_name_H-M   'P 1'
#
loop_
_entity.id
_entity.type
_entity.pdbx_description
1 polymer ?
#
loop_
_entity_poly.entity_id
_entity_poly.type
_entity_poly.pdbx_seq_one_letter_code
_entity_poly.pdbx_strand_id
1 'polypeptide(L)'
;MKDIDLFIRPFYLDTQALDDYIAGIENGLTESIIDKQSKTSHNGGSIDAKVISGEKARAETGENTRSFRDHDTAKLDRLIKYGRANYEAASWNEILEPDTSFQHIRTGEMIEWECDVYLSEISEILANNELPGSLRSLAKVAPLTKIFGSPQNDLPDSEQFNQMADFMDGVNLKPILIGEDDATAWRIVGTLQQDHIRTKDGFDDRARIVAKVRKKIPEGRWFSLHAASGIPMSREQRRAAGRKGPSTAEEQNQFLEGPLLVVDYLAVYI
;
A
#
# COMPACT_ATOMS: atom_id res chain seq x y z
N MET A 1 31.06 1.59 -9.73
CA MET A 1 30.27 1.38 -8.51
C MET A 1 29.60 0.03 -8.68
N LYS A 2 29.82 -0.95 -7.81
CA LYS A 2 29.14 -2.25 -7.94
C LYS A 2 27.70 -2.05 -7.49
N ASP A 3 26.74 -2.31 -8.37
CA ASP A 3 25.33 -2.43 -8.00
C ASP A 3 25.23 -3.53 -6.93
N ILE A 4 24.93 -3.12 -5.70
CA ILE A 4 24.53 -4.05 -4.66
C ILE A 4 23.10 -4.41 -5.02
N ASP A 5 22.85 -5.67 -5.37
CA ASP A 5 21.49 -6.19 -5.47
C ASP A 5 20.84 -6.04 -4.09
N LEU A 6 19.90 -5.10 -3.99
CA LEU A 6 19.14 -4.87 -2.78
C LEU A 6 18.17 -6.05 -2.64
N PHE A 7 18.35 -6.86 -1.60
CA PHE A 7 17.45 -7.96 -1.32
C PHE A 7 16.18 -7.40 -0.65
N ILE A 8 15.27 -6.85 -1.47
CA ILE A 8 14.03 -6.24 -0.99
C ILE A 8 13.07 -7.31 -0.50
N ARG A 9 12.69 -7.24 0.78
CA ARG A 9 11.63 -8.08 1.35
C ARG A 9 10.40 -7.23 1.67
N PRO A 10 9.37 -7.22 0.81
CA PRO A 10 8.18 -6.42 1.04
C PRO A 10 7.25 -7.06 2.09
N PHE A 11 6.85 -6.26 3.07
CA PHE A 11 5.71 -6.52 3.97
C PHE A 11 4.38 -6.12 3.32
N TYR A 12 4.41 -5.16 2.42
CA TYR A 12 3.29 -4.74 1.58
C TYR A 12 3.81 -4.41 0.18
N LEU A 13 3.07 -4.82 -0.86
CA LEU A 13 3.35 -4.41 -2.23
C LEU A 13 2.09 -4.40 -3.08
N ASP A 14 1.68 -3.20 -3.51
CA ASP A 14 0.62 -3.03 -4.49
C ASP A 14 1.14 -3.38 -5.90
N THR A 15 0.97 -4.64 -6.29
CA THR A 15 1.51 -5.16 -7.54
C THR A 15 0.84 -4.54 -8.76
N GLN A 16 -0.43 -4.17 -8.66
CA GLN A 16 -1.14 -3.51 -9.75
C GLN A 16 -0.59 -2.10 -9.97
N ALA A 17 -0.46 -1.30 -8.91
CA ALA A 17 0.14 0.01 -9.00
C ALA A 17 1.61 -0.07 -9.47
N LEU A 18 2.36 -1.07 -9.02
CA LEU A 18 3.73 -1.30 -9.46
C LEU A 18 3.81 -1.54 -10.98
N ASP A 19 2.94 -2.39 -11.52
CA ASP A 19 2.88 -2.66 -12.96
C ASP A 19 2.55 -1.39 -13.75
N ASP A 20 1.63 -0.55 -13.26
CA ASP A 20 1.30 0.73 -13.88
C ASP A 20 2.48 1.71 -13.90
N TYR A 21 3.25 1.80 -12.79
CA TYR A 21 4.44 2.66 -12.74
C TYR A 21 5.54 2.17 -13.67
N ILE A 22 5.79 0.86 -13.70
CA ILE A 22 6.79 0.25 -14.59
C ILE A 22 6.42 0.48 -16.06
N ALA A 23 5.15 0.25 -16.43
CA ALA A 23 4.68 0.52 -17.79
C ALA A 23 4.83 2.00 -18.16
N GLY A 24 4.58 2.92 -17.24
CA GLY A 24 4.80 4.36 -17.45
C GLY A 24 6.26 4.71 -17.72
N ILE A 25 7.19 4.13 -16.96
CA ILE A 25 8.64 4.30 -17.16
C ILE A 25 9.06 3.75 -18.52
N GLU A 26 8.64 2.52 -18.85
CA GLU A 26 9.03 1.82 -20.08
C GLU A 26 8.44 2.49 -21.34
N ASN A 27 7.20 2.98 -21.28
CA ASN A 27 6.58 3.70 -22.39
C ASN A 27 7.18 5.12 -22.57
N GLY A 28 7.52 5.81 -21.47
CA GLY A 28 8.22 7.10 -21.53
C GLY A 28 9.66 6.99 -22.06
N LEU A 29 10.34 5.87 -21.77
CA LEU A 29 11.62 5.52 -22.38
C LEU A 29 11.48 5.15 -23.86
N THR A 30 10.37 4.52 -24.27
CA THR A 30 10.16 4.10 -25.67
C THR A 30 9.88 5.29 -26.59
N GLU A 31 9.15 6.31 -26.15
CA GLU A 31 9.02 7.57 -26.92
C GLU A 31 10.36 8.29 -27.09
N SER A 32 11.29 8.15 -26.13
CA SER A 32 12.63 8.73 -26.21
C SER A 32 13.60 7.99 -27.16
N ILE A 33 13.19 6.83 -27.73
CA ILE A 33 14.01 6.02 -28.66
C ILE A 33 13.58 6.20 -30.13
N ILE A 34 12.53 7.00 -30.41
CA ILE A 34 12.20 7.44 -31.78
C ILE A 34 12.77 8.85 -32.01
N ASP A 35 14.07 9.02 -31.77
CA ASP A 35 14.83 9.89 -32.66
C ASP A 35 16.30 9.49 -32.70
N LYS A 36 16.85 9.48 -33.92
CA LYS A 36 18.27 9.28 -34.28
C LYS A 36 18.80 7.84 -34.44
N GLN A 37 18.35 7.16 -35.48
CA GLN A 37 19.28 6.55 -36.45
C GLN A 37 18.73 6.59 -37.87
N SER A 38 18.79 7.78 -38.48
CA SER A 38 18.89 7.89 -39.94
C SER A 38 20.27 7.40 -40.38
N LYS A 39 20.35 6.13 -40.78
CA LYS A 39 21.38 5.68 -41.74
C LYS A 39 20.73 4.86 -42.84
N THR A 40 20.45 5.58 -43.91
CA THR A 40 20.38 5.09 -45.28
C THR A 40 21.57 4.17 -45.59
N SER A 41 21.31 2.95 -46.06
CA SER A 41 22.11 2.34 -47.12
C SER A 41 21.27 1.34 -47.91
N HIS A 42 21.18 1.63 -49.21
CA HIS A 42 20.57 0.84 -50.26
C HIS A 42 21.37 -0.45 -50.57
N ASN A 43 20.72 -1.30 -51.37
CA ASN A 43 21.23 -2.40 -52.20
C ASN A 43 21.38 -3.81 -51.58
N GLY A 44 20.47 -4.71 -52.00
CA GLY A 44 20.88 -5.78 -52.93
C GLY A 44 20.49 -7.22 -52.57
N GLY A 45 19.61 -7.81 -53.41
CA GLY A 45 19.56 -9.26 -53.74
C GLY A 45 18.98 -10.20 -52.69
N SER A 46 17.75 -10.73 -52.83
CA SER A 46 17.32 -11.86 -53.68
C SER A 46 17.66 -13.25 -53.11
N ILE A 47 16.60 -14.09 -52.97
CA ILE A 47 16.51 -15.52 -53.34
C ILE A 47 15.84 -16.41 -52.28
N ASP A 48 14.71 -16.96 -52.74
CA ASP A 48 14.06 -18.25 -52.53
C ASP A 48 13.48 -18.67 -51.18
N ALA A 49 12.15 -18.57 -51.15
CA ALA A 49 11.28 -19.51 -50.50
C ALA A 49 11.46 -20.93 -51.10
N LYS A 50 11.85 -21.89 -50.27
CA LYS A 50 11.65 -23.31 -50.54
C LYS A 50 11.17 -24.02 -49.28
N VAL A 51 9.88 -24.34 -49.29
CA VAL A 51 9.22 -25.27 -48.36
C VAL A 51 9.32 -26.68 -48.96
N ILE A 52 9.23 -27.71 -48.09
CA ILE A 52 9.08 -29.17 -48.33
C ILE A 52 10.44 -29.90 -48.35
N SER A 53 10.71 -31.02 -47.66
CA SER A 53 9.94 -32.07 -46.95
C SER A 53 10.84 -32.70 -45.87
N GLY A 54 10.25 -33.23 -44.80
CA GLY A 54 10.95 -33.56 -43.56
C GLY A 54 11.66 -34.91 -43.47
N GLU A 55 12.38 -35.06 -42.35
CA GLU A 55 12.57 -36.33 -41.67
C GLU A 55 12.72 -36.09 -40.16
N LYS A 56 12.30 -37.09 -39.40
CA LYS A 56 12.01 -37.14 -37.98
C LYS A 56 13.25 -36.81 -37.11
N ALA A 57 13.32 -35.60 -36.58
CA ALA A 57 14.04 -35.33 -35.34
C ALA A 57 13.10 -34.58 -34.40
N ARG A 58 12.46 -35.33 -33.51
CA ARG A 58 11.76 -34.80 -32.34
C ARG A 58 12.84 -34.23 -31.40
N ALA A 59 13.40 -33.10 -31.77
CA ALA A 59 14.00 -32.20 -30.81
C ALA A 59 12.81 -31.57 -30.08
N GLU A 60 12.42 -32.18 -28.96
CA GLU A 60 11.96 -31.41 -27.82
C GLU A 60 13.09 -30.44 -27.48
N THR A 61 13.18 -29.35 -28.25
CA THR A 61 13.54 -28.08 -27.67
C THR A 61 12.37 -27.82 -26.75
N GLY A 62 12.47 -28.35 -25.54
CA GLY A 62 11.80 -27.78 -24.39
C GLY A 62 12.25 -26.34 -24.37
N GLU A 63 11.52 -25.53 -25.12
CA GLU A 63 11.30 -24.14 -24.82
C GLU A 63 10.80 -24.21 -23.39
N ASN A 64 11.77 -24.15 -22.47
CA ASN A 64 11.56 -23.88 -21.08
C ASN A 64 10.92 -22.49 -21.12
N THR A 65 9.62 -22.47 -21.33
CA THR A 65 8.70 -21.43 -20.90
C THR A 65 8.74 -21.46 -19.38
N ARG A 66 9.92 -21.24 -18.81
CA ARG A 66 10.05 -20.48 -17.58
C ARG A 66 9.52 -19.12 -17.99
N SER A 67 8.24 -18.92 -17.75
CA SER A 67 7.70 -17.59 -17.64
C SER A 67 8.59 -16.83 -16.67
N PHE A 68 9.54 -16.07 -17.21
CA PHE A 68 10.19 -14.96 -16.53
C PHE A 68 9.11 -13.91 -16.30
N ARG A 69 8.13 -14.21 -15.44
CA ARG A 69 7.36 -13.19 -14.77
C ARG A 69 8.39 -12.54 -13.87
N ASP A 70 8.90 -11.38 -14.28
CA ASP A 70 9.76 -10.56 -13.44
C ASP A 70 9.17 -10.58 -12.02
N HIS A 71 9.93 -11.12 -11.06
CA HIS A 71 9.45 -11.25 -9.69
C HIS A 71 9.15 -9.84 -9.17
N ASP A 72 8.01 -9.61 -8.50
CA ASP A 72 7.57 -8.25 -8.16
C ASP A 72 8.61 -7.44 -7.37
N THR A 73 9.47 -8.12 -6.61
CA THR A 73 10.60 -7.49 -5.90
C THR A 73 11.66 -6.94 -6.85
N ALA A 74 11.93 -7.58 -7.98
CA ALA A 74 12.85 -7.09 -9.00
C ALA A 74 12.26 -5.88 -9.75
N LYS A 75 10.94 -5.88 -10.00
CA LYS A 75 10.23 -4.71 -10.53
C LYS A 75 10.30 -3.53 -9.55
N LEU A 76 10.06 -3.78 -8.27
CA LEU A 76 10.14 -2.76 -7.23
C LEU A 76 11.56 -2.18 -7.12
N ASP A 77 12.59 -3.03 -7.10
CA ASP A 77 13.99 -2.60 -7.10
C ASP A 77 14.32 -1.74 -8.33
N ARG A 78 13.88 -2.15 -9.52
CA ARG A 78 14.03 -1.38 -10.76
C ARG A 78 13.35 -0.01 -10.67
N LEU A 79 12.13 0.05 -10.13
CA LEU A 79 11.40 1.30 -9.93
C LEU A 79 12.14 2.24 -8.96
N ILE A 80 12.61 1.74 -7.82
CA ILE A 80 13.35 2.53 -6.82
C ILE A 80 14.64 3.07 -7.42
N LYS A 81 15.42 2.21 -8.09
CA LYS A 81 16.66 2.61 -8.79
C LYS A 81 16.39 3.68 -9.84
N TYR A 82 15.33 3.53 -10.63
CA TYR A 82 14.92 4.53 -11.62
C TYR A 82 14.52 5.87 -10.95
N GLY A 83 13.69 5.82 -9.90
CA GLY A 83 13.21 6.98 -9.17
C GLY A 83 14.36 7.80 -8.58
N ARG A 84 15.31 7.13 -7.92
CA ARG A 84 16.52 7.77 -7.38
C ARG A 84 17.42 8.37 -8.46
N ALA A 85 17.59 7.68 -9.59
CA ALA A 85 18.42 8.17 -10.70
C ALA A 85 17.78 9.33 -11.47
N ASN A 86 16.44 9.45 -11.45
CA ASN A 86 15.67 10.42 -12.25
C ASN A 86 14.70 11.23 -11.38
N TYR A 87 15.16 11.66 -10.19
CA TYR A 87 14.30 12.19 -9.13
C TYR A 87 13.37 13.34 -9.58
N GLU A 88 13.82 14.25 -10.45
CA GLU A 88 12.97 15.33 -10.99
C GLU A 88 11.88 14.81 -11.93
N ALA A 89 12.26 13.98 -12.90
CA ALA A 89 11.33 13.46 -13.91
C ALA A 89 10.31 12.48 -13.29
N ALA A 90 10.74 11.69 -12.32
CA ALA A 90 9.89 10.76 -11.57
C ALA A 90 9.12 11.45 -10.43
N SER A 91 9.39 12.72 -10.14
CA SER A 91 8.88 13.42 -8.94
C SER A 91 9.09 12.58 -7.66
N TRP A 92 10.28 11.99 -7.55
CA TRP A 92 10.69 11.07 -6.49
C TRP A 92 11.51 11.83 -5.44
N ASN A 93 11.13 11.71 -4.18
CA ASN A 93 11.82 12.36 -3.07
C ASN A 93 12.29 11.31 -2.08
N GLU A 94 13.60 11.09 -2.00
CA GLU A 94 14.20 10.32 -0.91
C GLU A 94 14.31 11.21 0.32
N ILE A 95 13.72 10.78 1.43
CA ILE A 95 13.55 11.57 2.63
C ILE A 95 14.62 11.19 3.64
N LEU A 96 15.63 12.05 3.73
CA LEU A 96 16.72 11.92 4.71
C LEU A 96 16.52 12.87 5.91
N GLU A 97 15.92 14.03 5.65
CA GLU A 97 15.58 15.04 6.66
C GLU A 97 14.07 15.32 6.58
N PRO A 98 13.24 14.63 7.38
CA PRO A 98 11.78 14.76 7.34
C PRO A 98 11.28 16.19 7.55
N ASP A 99 11.83 16.89 8.55
CA ASP A 99 11.36 18.22 8.95
C ASP A 99 11.45 19.27 7.84
N THR A 100 12.49 19.18 7.00
CA THR A 100 12.72 20.10 5.88
C THR A 100 12.08 19.57 4.60
N SER A 101 12.25 18.28 4.30
CA SER A 101 11.76 17.67 3.07
C SER A 101 10.24 17.66 3.00
N PHE A 102 9.56 17.21 4.06
CA PHE A 102 8.10 17.06 4.06
C PHE A 102 7.36 18.38 3.94
N GLN A 103 7.95 19.50 4.36
CA GLN A 103 7.35 20.84 4.18
C GLN A 103 7.21 21.22 2.70
N HIS A 104 8.14 20.79 1.84
CA HIS A 104 8.19 21.18 0.43
C HIS A 104 7.46 20.20 -0.50
N ILE A 105 7.21 18.98 -0.03
CA ILE A 105 6.54 17.94 -0.79
C ILE A 105 5.13 18.34 -1.21
N ARG A 106 4.79 18.02 -2.46
CA ARG A 106 3.50 18.33 -3.09
C ARG A 106 2.63 17.09 -3.24
N THR A 107 1.33 17.31 -3.36
CA THR A 107 0.40 16.26 -3.77
C THR A 107 0.81 15.70 -5.13
N GLY A 108 0.84 14.37 -5.23
CA GLY A 108 1.17 13.63 -6.43
C GLY A 108 2.62 13.15 -6.48
N GLU A 109 3.51 13.72 -5.67
CA GLU A 109 4.91 13.31 -5.61
C GLU A 109 5.06 11.95 -4.91
N MET A 110 6.09 11.20 -5.32
CA MET A 110 6.47 9.94 -4.71
C MET A 110 7.50 10.22 -3.61
N ILE A 111 7.35 9.55 -2.48
CA ILE A 111 8.30 9.60 -1.37
C ILE A 111 8.90 8.23 -1.11
N GLU A 112 10.16 8.22 -0.72
CA GLU A 112 10.84 7.08 -0.12
C GLU A 112 11.36 7.51 1.24
N TRP A 113 10.88 6.88 2.32
CA TRP A 113 11.28 7.24 3.69
C TRP A 113 11.51 5.99 4.54
N GLU A 114 12.51 6.04 5.42
CA GLU A 114 12.78 5.00 6.39
C GLU A 114 12.26 5.46 7.76
N CYS A 115 11.34 4.69 8.35
CA CYS A 115 10.66 5.04 9.58
C CYS A 115 10.17 3.77 10.30
N ASP A 116 9.74 3.91 11.55
CA ASP A 116 9.03 2.86 12.26
C ASP A 116 7.59 2.82 11.74
N VAL A 117 7.06 1.61 11.47
CA VAL A 117 5.71 1.45 10.92
C VAL A 117 4.85 0.53 11.77
N TYR A 118 3.59 0.92 11.97
CA TYR A 118 2.63 0.15 12.74
C TYR A 118 1.20 0.31 12.22
N LEU A 119 0.35 -0.68 12.49
CA LEU A 119 -1.08 -0.58 12.21
C LEU A 119 -1.77 0.22 13.31
N SER A 120 -2.71 1.09 12.95
CA SER A 120 -3.53 1.75 13.98
C SER A 120 -4.31 0.73 14.81
N GLU A 121 -4.60 1.03 16.07
CA GLU A 121 -5.38 0.16 16.99
C GLU A 121 -6.73 -0.28 16.38
N ILE A 122 -7.42 0.64 15.71
CA ILE A 122 -8.67 0.34 15.00
C ILE A 122 -8.42 -0.72 13.93
N SER A 123 -7.29 -0.69 13.25
CA SER A 123 -6.93 -1.67 12.23
C SER A 123 -6.51 -3.00 12.80
N GLU A 124 -5.92 -3.06 13.99
CA GLU A 124 -5.62 -4.34 14.66
C GLU A 124 -6.90 -5.10 15.02
N ILE A 125 -7.89 -4.38 15.54
CA ILE A 125 -9.24 -4.93 15.79
C ILE A 125 -9.89 -5.36 14.47
N LEU A 126 -9.66 -4.66 13.36
CA LEU A 126 -10.33 -4.99 12.09
C LEU A 126 -9.60 -6.06 11.27
N ALA A 127 -8.27 -6.17 11.39
CA ALA A 127 -7.45 -7.15 10.68
C ALA A 127 -7.57 -8.56 11.28
N ASN A 128 -8.13 -8.69 12.48
CA ASN A 128 -8.43 -9.99 13.06
C ASN A 128 -9.67 -10.60 12.39
N ASN A 129 -9.42 -11.30 11.28
CA ASN A 129 -10.41 -12.02 10.46
C ASN A 129 -11.25 -13.04 11.26
N GLU A 130 -10.86 -13.39 12.49
CA GLU A 130 -11.58 -14.33 13.34
C GLU A 130 -12.64 -13.65 14.23
N LEU A 131 -12.62 -12.32 14.35
CA LEU A 131 -13.54 -11.58 15.20
C LEU A 131 -15.01 -11.72 14.79
N PRO A 132 -15.41 -11.62 13.51
CA PRO A 132 -16.80 -11.85 13.13
C PRO A 132 -17.29 -13.24 13.55
N GLY A 133 -16.46 -14.27 13.35
CA GLY A 133 -16.75 -15.64 13.79
C GLY A 133 -16.83 -15.78 15.32
N SER A 134 -15.96 -15.07 16.04
CA SER A 134 -15.93 -15.01 17.50
C SER A 134 -17.16 -14.29 18.07
N LEU A 135 -17.58 -13.16 17.48
CA LEU A 135 -18.80 -12.44 17.84
C LEU A 135 -20.04 -13.29 17.60
N ARG A 136 -20.13 -14.00 16.47
CA ARG A 136 -21.22 -14.97 16.21
C ARG A 136 -21.19 -16.14 17.20
N SER A 137 -20.02 -16.53 17.69
CA SER A 137 -19.90 -17.57 18.71
C SER A 137 -20.32 -17.07 20.10
N LEU A 138 -19.97 -15.83 20.45
CA LEU A 138 -20.46 -15.14 21.65
C LEU A 138 -21.98 -14.96 21.61
N ALA A 139 -22.55 -14.62 20.45
CA ALA A 139 -23.99 -14.50 20.25
C ALA A 139 -24.74 -15.79 20.62
N LYS A 140 -24.14 -16.96 20.39
CA LYS A 140 -24.74 -18.28 20.71
C LYS A 140 -24.75 -18.59 22.21
N VAL A 141 -23.80 -18.03 22.98
CA VAL A 141 -23.67 -18.28 24.43
C VAL A 141 -24.24 -17.16 25.31
N ALA A 142 -24.45 -15.96 24.76
CA ALA A 142 -25.08 -14.83 25.45
C ALA A 142 -26.46 -15.14 26.09
N PRO A 143 -27.32 -16.03 25.56
CA PRO A 143 -28.56 -16.39 26.25
C PRO A 143 -28.30 -17.19 27.53
N LEU A 144 -27.18 -17.91 27.62
CA LEU A 144 -26.83 -18.74 28.78
C LEU A 144 -26.33 -17.89 29.96
N THR A 145 -25.68 -16.76 29.70
CA THR A 145 -25.19 -15.88 30.77
C THR A 145 -26.32 -15.21 31.55
N LYS A 146 -27.49 -15.01 30.92
CA LYS A 146 -28.73 -14.58 31.58
C LYS A 146 -29.28 -15.65 32.54
N ILE A 147 -28.99 -16.92 32.30
CA ILE A 147 -29.45 -18.06 33.11
C ILE A 147 -28.55 -18.27 34.35
N PHE A 148 -27.24 -18.01 34.21
CA PHE A 148 -26.27 -18.17 35.31
C PHE A 148 -26.14 -16.95 36.24
N GLY A 149 -26.99 -15.92 36.08
CA GLY A 149 -27.17 -14.86 37.07
C GLY A 149 -26.00 -13.87 37.20
N SER A 150 -25.14 -13.73 36.21
CA SER A 150 -24.19 -12.62 36.20
C SER A 150 -24.95 -11.29 36.05
N PRO A 151 -24.62 -10.25 36.82
CA PRO A 151 -25.25 -8.94 36.71
C PRO A 151 -24.82 -8.29 35.38
N GLN A 152 -25.51 -8.63 34.30
CA GLN A 152 -25.24 -8.17 32.94
C GLN A 152 -26.29 -7.14 32.54
N ASN A 153 -26.03 -5.86 32.84
CA ASN A 153 -26.71 -4.76 32.15
C ASN A 153 -25.84 -4.13 31.04
N ASP A 154 -24.54 -4.48 30.97
CA ASP A 154 -23.59 -3.84 30.04
C ASP A 154 -23.07 -4.76 28.94
N LEU A 155 -23.45 -6.05 28.91
CA LEU A 155 -23.02 -6.95 27.84
C LEU A 155 -24.06 -6.98 26.70
N PRO A 156 -23.62 -6.87 25.43
CA PRO A 156 -24.52 -6.95 24.29
C PRO A 156 -25.31 -8.26 24.28
N ASP A 157 -26.53 -8.22 23.79
CA ASP A 157 -27.31 -9.43 23.58
C ASP A 157 -26.93 -10.15 22.26
N SER A 158 -27.51 -11.33 22.06
CA SER A 158 -27.28 -12.13 20.85
C SER A 158 -27.62 -11.40 19.55
N GLU A 159 -28.62 -10.52 19.57
CA GLU A 159 -29.03 -9.78 18.39
C GLU A 159 -27.98 -8.71 18.07
N GLN A 160 -27.54 -7.97 19.07
CA GLN A 160 -26.48 -6.96 18.95
C GLN A 160 -25.15 -7.56 18.50
N PHE A 161 -24.75 -8.73 19.02
CA PHE A 161 -23.56 -9.43 18.54
C PHE A 161 -23.65 -9.84 17.07
N ASN A 162 -24.81 -10.34 16.63
CA ASN A 162 -25.01 -10.72 15.23
C ASN A 162 -25.01 -9.49 14.31
N GLN A 163 -25.68 -8.40 14.70
CA GLN A 163 -25.67 -7.14 13.96
C GLN A 163 -24.25 -6.58 13.81
N MET A 164 -23.42 -6.69 14.86
CA MET A 164 -22.03 -6.25 14.81
C MET A 164 -21.19 -7.13 13.87
N ALA A 165 -21.39 -8.46 13.89
CA ALA A 165 -20.73 -9.36 12.95
C ALA A 165 -21.15 -9.10 11.49
N ASP A 166 -22.45 -8.89 11.24
CA ASP A 166 -22.96 -8.58 9.90
C ASP A 166 -22.45 -7.22 9.40
N PHE A 167 -22.30 -6.23 10.28
CA PHE A 167 -21.66 -4.97 9.96
C PHE A 167 -20.19 -5.17 9.55
N MET A 168 -19.42 -5.96 10.32
CA MET A 168 -18.02 -6.23 10.00
C MET A 168 -17.87 -6.98 8.67
N ASP A 169 -18.75 -7.93 8.38
CA ASP A 169 -18.75 -8.66 7.10
C ASP A 169 -19.18 -7.77 5.92
N GLY A 170 -20.06 -6.79 6.17
CA GLY A 170 -20.62 -5.90 5.15
C GLY A 170 -19.78 -4.69 4.78
N VAL A 171 -18.77 -4.34 5.59
CA VAL A 171 -17.89 -3.19 5.35
C VAL A 171 -16.50 -3.67 4.93
N ASN A 172 -16.08 -3.31 3.72
CA ASN A 172 -14.71 -3.55 3.25
C ASN A 172 -13.74 -2.58 3.93
N LEU A 173 -13.42 -2.88 5.19
CA LEU A 173 -12.56 -2.05 6.02
C LEU A 173 -11.11 -2.20 5.59
N LYS A 174 -10.43 -1.07 5.43
CA LYS A 174 -9.03 -1.05 5.01
C LYS A 174 -8.13 -0.84 6.22
N PRO A 175 -7.13 -1.72 6.47
CA PRO A 175 -6.11 -1.48 7.47
C PRO A 175 -5.43 -0.14 7.23
N ILE A 176 -5.15 0.59 8.29
CA ILE A 176 -4.47 1.88 8.27
C ILE A 176 -3.07 1.69 8.84
N LEU A 177 -2.08 1.97 8.03
CA LEU A 177 -0.68 1.95 8.39
C LEU A 177 -0.18 3.37 8.66
N ILE A 178 0.48 3.54 9.80
CA ILE A 178 1.12 4.78 10.22
C ILE A 178 2.63 4.55 10.18
N GLY A 179 3.36 5.56 9.70
CA GLY A 179 4.82 5.62 9.80
C GLY A 179 5.25 6.85 10.56
N GLU A 180 6.18 6.69 11.50
CA GLU A 180 6.72 7.74 12.34
C GLU A 180 8.20 7.49 12.68
N ASP A 181 8.91 8.53 13.08
CA ASP A 181 10.28 8.42 13.57
C ASP A 181 10.43 9.44 14.71
N ASP A 182 11.00 9.02 15.84
CA ASP A 182 11.20 9.85 17.04
C ASP A 182 12.00 11.13 16.76
N ALA A 183 12.76 11.19 15.66
CA ALA A 183 13.54 12.35 15.25
C ALA A 183 12.70 13.49 14.63
N THR A 184 11.40 13.29 14.36
CA THR A 184 10.55 14.29 13.71
C THR A 184 9.12 14.28 14.27
N ALA A 185 8.45 15.44 14.21
CA ALA A 185 7.00 15.52 14.49
C ALA A 185 6.14 15.02 13.31
N TRP A 186 6.74 14.79 12.15
CA TRP A 186 6.01 14.36 10.96
C TRP A 186 5.64 12.90 11.01
N ARG A 187 4.42 12.62 10.56
CA ARG A 187 3.92 11.26 10.35
C ARG A 187 3.47 11.06 8.91
N ILE A 188 3.42 9.81 8.49
CA ILE A 188 2.72 9.38 7.29
C ILE A 188 1.55 8.48 7.68
N VAL A 189 0.45 8.56 6.93
CA VAL A 189 -0.69 7.66 7.13
C VAL A 189 -1.34 7.31 5.81
N GLY A 190 -1.78 6.06 5.68
CA GLY A 190 -2.49 5.60 4.50
C GLY A 190 -3.20 4.28 4.78
N THR A 191 -4.08 3.89 3.87
CA THR A 191 -4.75 2.60 3.94
C THR A 191 -4.02 1.56 3.12
N LEU A 192 -3.98 0.32 3.59
CA LEU A 192 -3.48 -0.83 2.85
C LEU A 192 -4.64 -1.61 2.22
N GLN A 193 -4.37 -2.21 1.06
CA GLN A 193 -5.24 -3.24 0.50
C GLN A 193 -4.85 -4.59 1.11
N GLN A 194 -5.81 -5.31 1.69
CA GLN A 194 -5.52 -6.55 2.43
C GLN A 194 -4.85 -7.61 1.55
N ASP A 195 -5.26 -7.71 0.28
CA ASP A 195 -4.73 -8.65 -0.72
C ASP A 195 -3.26 -8.40 -1.07
N HIS A 196 -2.71 -7.23 -0.71
CA HIS A 196 -1.34 -6.82 -0.99
C HIS A 196 -0.42 -6.92 0.24
N ILE A 197 -0.96 -7.30 1.41
CA ILE A 197 -0.19 -7.53 2.63
C ILE A 197 0.52 -8.91 2.53
N ARG A 198 1.84 -8.90 2.72
CA ARG A 198 2.71 -10.08 2.59
C ARG A 198 3.30 -10.56 3.91
N THR A 199 3.24 -9.73 4.95
CA THR A 199 3.68 -10.08 6.31
C THR A 199 2.59 -10.85 7.05
N LYS A 200 2.99 -11.86 7.84
CA LYS A 200 2.12 -12.55 8.80
C LYS A 200 2.30 -12.05 10.23
N ASP A 201 3.47 -11.51 10.52
CA ASP A 201 3.88 -11.08 11.85
C ASP A 201 3.44 -9.63 12.15
N GLY A 202 2.77 -8.98 11.18
CA GLY A 202 2.28 -7.61 11.30
C GLY A 202 3.28 -6.56 10.81
N PHE A 203 2.99 -5.30 11.14
CA PHE A 203 3.85 -4.14 10.94
C PHE A 203 4.19 -3.61 12.33
N ASP A 204 5.43 -3.83 12.77
CA ASP A 204 5.95 -3.34 14.06
C ASP A 204 7.49 -3.33 14.00
N ASP A 205 8.04 -2.76 12.92
CA ASP A 205 9.47 -2.74 12.66
C ASP A 205 9.88 -1.48 11.89
N ARG A 206 11.17 -1.17 11.90
CA ARG A 206 11.75 -0.12 11.07
C ARG A 206 11.78 -0.57 9.62
N ALA A 207 11.12 0.17 8.74
CA ALA A 207 10.94 -0.19 7.35
C ALA A 207 11.13 1.01 6.43
N ARG A 208 11.37 0.71 5.15
CA ARG A 208 11.29 1.68 4.07
C ARG A 208 9.91 1.66 3.45
N ILE A 209 9.32 2.84 3.33
CA ILE A 209 8.05 3.08 2.67
C ILE A 209 8.28 3.75 1.33
N VAL A 210 7.59 3.28 0.29
CA VAL A 210 7.44 3.97 -0.99
C VAL A 210 5.98 4.29 -1.18
N ALA A 211 5.65 5.56 -1.29
CA ALA A 211 4.25 5.99 -1.30
C ALA A 211 4.02 7.28 -2.09
N LYS A 212 2.85 7.39 -2.70
CA LYS A 212 2.42 8.61 -3.40
C LYS A 212 1.67 9.53 -2.45
N VAL A 213 2.04 10.80 -2.42
CA VAL A 213 1.42 11.77 -1.52
C VAL A 213 0.07 12.22 -2.07
N ARG A 214 -1.00 12.05 -1.29
CA ARG A 214 -2.34 12.51 -1.66
C ARG A 214 -2.63 13.91 -1.14
N LYS A 215 -2.29 14.17 0.12
CA LYS A 215 -2.52 15.46 0.76
C LYS A 215 -1.64 15.63 1.99
N LYS A 216 -1.46 16.89 2.38
CA LYS A 216 -0.77 17.31 3.59
C LYS A 216 -1.78 17.83 4.60
N ILE A 217 -1.64 17.41 5.86
CA ILE A 217 -2.39 17.91 7.00
C ILE A 217 -1.43 18.78 7.81
N PRO A 218 -1.67 20.11 7.89
CA PRO A 218 -0.81 21.00 8.64
C PRO A 218 -1.00 20.81 10.15
N GLU A 219 -0.07 21.33 10.92
CA GLU A 219 -0.17 21.44 12.38
C GLU A 219 -1.50 22.13 12.81
N GLY A 220 -2.08 21.70 13.93
CA GLY A 220 -3.37 22.18 14.42
C GLY A 220 -4.59 21.72 13.60
N ARG A 221 -4.39 20.79 12.65
CA ARG A 221 -5.47 20.09 11.92
C ARG A 221 -5.41 18.61 12.19
N TRP A 222 -6.56 17.97 12.05
CA TRP A 222 -6.75 16.58 12.39
C TRP A 222 -7.10 15.72 11.18
N PHE A 223 -6.62 14.49 11.20
CA PHE A 223 -6.98 13.43 10.26
C PHE A 223 -7.75 12.35 11.01
N SER A 224 -8.97 12.05 10.57
CA SER A 224 -9.79 10.99 11.16
C SER A 224 -9.45 9.64 10.54
N LEU A 225 -9.08 8.68 11.38
CA LEU A 225 -8.79 7.30 10.98
C LEU A 225 -10.07 6.59 10.50
N HIS A 226 -11.22 6.83 11.13
CA HIS A 226 -12.51 6.31 10.67
C HIS A 226 -12.86 6.72 9.25
N ALA A 227 -12.58 7.98 8.89
CA ALA A 227 -12.83 8.46 7.54
C ALA A 227 -11.94 7.75 6.49
N ALA A 228 -10.79 7.23 6.93
CA ALA A 228 -9.84 6.52 6.09
C ALA A 228 -10.16 5.02 6.00
N SER A 229 -10.62 4.39 7.08
CA SER A 229 -10.88 2.94 7.16
C SER A 229 -11.99 2.43 6.23
N GLY A 230 -12.73 3.33 5.57
CA GLY A 230 -13.82 2.97 4.65
C GLY A 230 -15.21 3.12 5.27
N ILE A 231 -15.30 3.52 6.53
CA ILE A 231 -16.58 3.82 7.18
C ILE A 231 -17.24 5.01 6.47
N PRO A 232 -18.51 4.86 6.02
CA PRO A 232 -19.19 5.91 5.28
C PRO A 232 -19.40 7.16 6.16
N MET A 233 -18.82 8.27 5.73
CA MET A 233 -19.01 9.58 6.35
C MET A 233 -19.43 10.60 5.30
N SER A 234 -20.33 11.50 5.67
CA SER A 234 -20.71 12.62 4.83
C SER A 234 -19.52 13.57 4.65
N ARG A 235 -19.51 14.34 3.55
CA ARG A 235 -18.46 15.34 3.29
C ARG A 235 -18.39 16.39 4.40
N GLU A 236 -19.53 16.72 4.98
CA GLU A 236 -19.63 17.66 6.10
C GLU A 236 -19.02 17.09 7.38
N GLN A 237 -19.34 15.83 7.72
CA GLN A 237 -18.76 15.13 8.86
C GLN A 237 -17.23 15.05 8.74
N ARG A 238 -16.69 14.69 7.57
CA ARG A 238 -15.23 14.65 7.35
C ARG A 238 -14.57 16.02 7.54
N ARG A 239 -15.21 17.09 7.09
CA ARG A 239 -14.70 18.46 7.25
C ARG A 239 -14.78 18.94 8.69
N ALA A 240 -15.87 18.63 9.40
CA ALA A 240 -16.03 18.97 10.80
C ALA A 240 -15.00 18.23 11.66
N ALA A 241 -14.84 16.92 11.43
CA ALA A 241 -13.86 16.07 12.09
C ALA A 241 -12.43 16.62 11.93
N GLY A 242 -12.02 16.98 10.71
CA GLY A 242 -10.67 17.53 10.49
C GLY A 242 -10.43 18.93 11.07
N ARG A 243 -11.47 19.65 11.49
CA ARG A 243 -11.37 20.96 12.14
C ARG A 243 -11.43 20.89 13.66
N LYS A 244 -12.34 20.06 14.19
CA LYS A 244 -12.60 19.96 15.62
C LYS A 244 -11.65 19.00 16.31
N GLY A 245 -11.19 17.96 15.60
CA GLY A 245 -10.41 16.89 16.21
C GLY A 245 -11.23 16.06 17.20
N PRO A 246 -10.57 15.31 18.09
CA PRO A 246 -11.24 14.54 19.13
C PRO A 246 -11.92 15.47 20.13
N SER A 247 -13.16 15.15 20.52
CA SER A 247 -13.94 15.91 21.51
C SER A 247 -13.84 15.30 22.92
N THR A 248 -13.44 14.03 23.02
CA THR A 248 -13.23 13.32 24.29
C THR A 248 -11.88 12.61 24.31
N ALA A 249 -11.45 12.13 25.48
CA ALA A 249 -10.21 11.38 25.63
C ALA A 249 -10.26 10.04 24.88
N GLU A 250 -11.42 9.38 24.87
CA GLU A 250 -11.64 8.11 24.17
C GLU A 250 -11.58 8.26 22.64
N GLU A 251 -11.85 9.45 22.13
CA GLU A 251 -11.74 9.75 20.70
C GLU A 251 -10.30 10.00 20.24
N GLN A 252 -9.34 10.23 21.15
CA GLN A 252 -7.97 10.61 20.76
C GLN A 252 -7.32 9.60 19.81
N ASN A 253 -7.48 8.30 20.07
CA ASN A 253 -6.90 7.23 19.25
C ASN A 253 -7.55 7.11 17.86
N GLN A 254 -8.60 7.89 17.58
CA GLN A 254 -9.31 7.91 16.29
C GLN A 254 -8.83 9.03 15.36
N PHE A 255 -7.93 9.89 15.85
CA PHE A 255 -7.43 11.04 15.12
C PHE A 255 -5.92 11.14 15.19
N LEU A 256 -5.33 11.63 14.10
CA LEU A 256 -3.93 12.04 14.05
C LEU A 256 -3.86 13.54 13.82
N GLU A 257 -3.12 14.25 14.67
CA GLU A 257 -2.79 15.66 14.46
C GLU A 257 -1.67 15.80 13.43
N GLY A 258 -1.73 16.85 12.60
CA GLY A 258 -0.59 17.25 11.79
C GLY A 258 0.59 17.79 12.64
N PRO A 259 1.79 17.87 12.07
CA PRO A 259 2.10 17.73 10.65
C PRO A 259 2.09 16.26 10.16
N LEU A 260 1.37 16.01 9.07
CA LEU A 260 1.09 14.64 8.61
C LEU A 260 0.92 14.60 7.08
N LEU A 261 1.48 13.58 6.44
CA LEU A 261 1.21 13.27 5.03
C LEU A 261 0.23 12.11 4.94
N VAL A 262 -0.81 12.28 4.12
CA VAL A 262 -1.71 11.18 3.76
C VAL A 262 -1.27 10.63 2.41
N VAL A 263 -1.02 9.33 2.36
CA VAL A 263 -0.37 8.67 1.22
C VAL A 263 -1.17 7.49 0.70
N ASP A 264 -0.94 7.15 -0.57
CA ASP A 264 -1.26 5.85 -1.15
C ASP A 264 0.03 5.01 -1.14
N TYR A 265 0.07 3.96 -0.33
CA TYR A 265 1.25 3.09 -0.24
C TYR A 265 1.41 2.28 -1.52
N LEU A 266 2.61 2.28 -2.08
CA LEU A 266 3.03 1.36 -3.13
C LEU A 266 3.74 0.15 -2.53
N ALA A 267 4.71 0.39 -1.64
CA ALA A 267 5.48 -0.66 -1.00
C ALA A 267 5.86 -0.29 0.44
N VAL A 268 6.00 -1.32 1.28
CA VAL A 268 6.62 -1.26 2.61
C VAL A 268 7.56 -2.45 2.70
N TYR A 269 8.85 -2.23 2.94
CA TYR A 269 9.87 -3.28 2.84
C TYR A 269 11.07 -3.03 3.76
N ILE A 270 11.85 -4.09 3.97
CA ILE A 270 13.19 -4.07 4.56
C ILE A 270 14.20 -4.47 3.48
#